data_AF-A0AAJ2E0S3-F1
#
_entry.id   AF-A0AAJ2E0S3-F1
#
_cell.length_a   1.000
_cell.length_b   1.000
_cell.length_c   1.000
_cell.angle_alpha   90.00
_cell.angle_beta   90.00
_cell.angle_gamma   90.00
#
_symmetry.space_group_name_H-M   'P 1'
#
loop_
_entity.id
_entity.type
_entity.pdbx_description
1 polymer ?
#
loop_
_entity_poly.entity_id
_entity_poly.type
_entity_poly.pdbx_seq_one_letter_code
_entity_poly.pdbx_strand_id
1 'polypeptide(L)'
;FLMTREIAHQKSFEKALHSIQPNFPQGKLPGNPNFTSVYFNMSKGDDGRGPWNQGGDWKFVEHPQPAVDGGDGTATVQVSQRDVEALQALAIRTASDPDSNPTTAADLGSGQTV
;
A
#
# COMPACT_ATOMS: atom_id res chain seq x y z
N PHE A 1 11.52 23.63 7.20
CA PHE A 1 10.14 23.22 7.54
C PHE A 1 9.72 21.98 6.76
N LEU A 2 9.63 22.01 5.42
CA LEU A 2 9.13 20.87 4.61
C LEU A 2 9.97 19.58 4.78
N MET A 3 11.30 19.66 4.69
CA MET A 3 12.20 18.51 4.95
C MET A 3 11.95 17.84 6.31
N THR A 4 11.65 18.62 7.35
CA THR A 4 11.33 18.09 8.69
C THR A 4 10.01 17.33 8.69
N ARG A 5 9.01 17.80 7.94
CA ARG A 5 7.72 17.13 7.79
C ARG A 5 7.86 15.85 6.98
N GLU A 6 8.69 15.83 5.94
CA GLU A 6 9.00 14.63 5.17
C GLU A 6 9.63 13.53 6.04
N ILE A 7 10.61 13.88 6.88
CA ILE A 7 11.20 12.94 7.86
C ILE A 7 10.13 12.42 8.83
N ALA A 8 9.24 13.29 9.32
CA ALA A 8 8.15 12.87 10.20
C ALA A 8 7.18 11.91 9.52
N HIS A 9 6.84 12.15 8.24
CA HIS A 9 5.98 11.26 7.47
C HIS A 9 6.66 9.91 7.23
N GLN A 10 7.94 9.89 6.85
CA GLN A 10 8.69 8.67 6.67
C GLN A 10 8.70 7.82 7.96
N LYS A 11 8.99 8.43 9.11
CA LYS A 11 8.93 7.75 10.41
C LYS A 11 7.53 7.20 10.71
N SER A 12 6.50 7.99 10.47
CA SER A 12 5.11 7.57 10.72
C SER A 12 4.71 6.37 9.87
N PHE A 13 5.01 6.39 8.57
CA PHE A 13 4.67 5.30 7.66
C PHE A 13 5.48 4.04 7.94
N GLU A 14 6.77 4.15 8.22
CA GLU A 14 7.62 3.00 8.54
C GLU A 14 7.21 2.35 9.88
N LYS A 15 6.87 3.13 10.91
CA LYS A 15 6.31 2.54 12.16
C LYS A 15 5.00 1.82 11.92
N ALA A 16 4.11 2.38 11.10
CA ALA A 16 2.86 1.72 10.75
C ALA A 16 3.10 0.41 9.96
N LEU A 17 4.06 0.38 9.04
CA LEU A 17 4.44 -0.83 8.31
C LEU A 17 5.08 -1.89 9.21
N HIS A 18 5.86 -1.47 10.20
CA HIS A 18 6.53 -2.37 11.12
C HIS A 18 5.66 -2.83 12.29
N SER A 19 4.53 -2.19 12.58
CA SER A 19 3.60 -2.64 13.62
C SER A 19 2.67 -3.77 13.19
N ILE A 20 2.64 -4.12 11.88
CA ILE A 20 1.75 -5.14 11.30
C ILE A 20 2.49 -6.44 10.93
N GLN A 21 3.43 -6.90 11.74
CA GLN A 21 4.21 -8.11 11.43
C GLN A 21 3.37 -9.40 11.55
N PRO A 22 3.64 -10.43 10.73
CA PRO A 22 4.63 -10.51 9.64
C PRO A 22 3.99 -10.24 8.26
N ASN A 23 3.16 -9.19 8.15
CA ASN A 23 2.29 -9.01 6.99
C ASN A 23 2.90 -8.13 5.87
N PHE A 24 4.15 -7.68 5.99
CA PHE A 24 4.82 -6.88 4.96
C PHE A 24 6.00 -7.62 4.31
N PRO A 25 6.11 -7.68 2.96
CA PRO A 25 5.16 -7.14 1.98
C PRO A 25 3.81 -7.89 1.98
N GLN A 26 2.74 -7.16 1.71
CA GLN A 26 1.38 -7.68 1.73
C GLN A 26 1.13 -8.56 0.49
N GLY A 27 0.54 -9.74 0.71
CA GLY A 27 0.10 -10.64 -0.36
C GLY A 27 1.18 -11.62 -0.84
N LYS A 28 0.75 -12.85 -1.12
CA LYS A 28 1.60 -13.91 -1.70
C LYS A 28 1.29 -14.18 -3.17
N LEU A 29 0.14 -13.73 -3.65
CA LEU A 29 -0.29 -13.94 -5.03
C LEU A 29 0.38 -12.90 -5.93
N PRO A 30 0.82 -13.29 -7.14
CA PRO A 30 1.26 -12.34 -8.13
C PRO A 30 0.10 -11.39 -8.47
N GLY A 31 0.42 -10.12 -8.69
CA GLY A 31 -0.56 -9.15 -9.16
C GLY A 31 -1.10 -9.52 -10.55
N ASN A 32 -2.30 -9.05 -10.86
CA ASN A 32 -2.88 -9.23 -12.18
C ASN A 32 -2.12 -8.34 -13.20
N PRO A 33 -1.46 -8.93 -14.22
CA PRO A 33 -0.60 -8.17 -15.15
C PRO A 33 -1.34 -7.06 -15.90
N ASN A 34 -2.67 -7.16 -16.03
CA ASN A 34 -3.48 -6.12 -16.68
C ASN A 34 -3.54 -4.81 -15.88
N PHE A 35 -3.20 -4.84 -14.59
CA PHE A 35 -3.35 -3.70 -13.68
C PHE A 35 -2.05 -3.32 -12.95
N THR A 36 -1.06 -4.22 -12.87
CA THR A 36 0.17 -4.01 -12.07
C THR A 36 1.04 -2.85 -12.54
N SER A 37 0.93 -2.43 -13.80
CA SER A 37 1.72 -1.34 -14.38
C SER A 37 0.82 -0.29 -15.04
N VAL A 38 -0.42 -0.14 -14.56
CA VAL A 38 -1.37 0.85 -15.09
C VAL A 38 -1.61 1.94 -14.06
N TYR A 39 -1.37 3.18 -14.46
CA TYR A 39 -1.75 4.35 -13.68
C TYR A 39 -3.06 4.92 -14.23
N PHE A 40 -4.11 4.88 -13.41
CA PHE A 40 -5.41 5.45 -13.75
C PHE A 40 -5.55 6.86 -13.18
N ASN A 41 -5.78 7.84 -14.05
CA ASN A 41 -6.07 9.20 -13.61
C ASN A 41 -7.51 9.31 -13.08
N MET A 42 -7.68 9.01 -11.79
CA MET A 42 -8.99 9.05 -11.11
C MET A 42 -9.30 10.42 -10.48
N SER A 43 -8.34 11.35 -10.47
CA SER A 43 -8.49 12.69 -9.92
C SER A 43 -9.01 13.66 -10.99
N LYS A 44 -9.56 14.80 -10.55
CA LYS A 44 -9.89 15.93 -11.44
C LYS A 44 -8.93 17.07 -11.13
N GLY A 45 -8.10 17.47 -12.10
CA GLY A 45 -7.13 18.54 -11.96
C GLY A 45 -5.83 18.26 -12.71
N ASP A 46 -4.77 19.00 -12.38
CA ASP A 46 -3.43 18.72 -12.87
C ASP A 46 -2.79 17.59 -12.05
N ASP A 47 -2.52 16.46 -12.70
CA ASP A 47 -1.82 15.34 -12.07
C ASP A 47 -0.32 15.39 -12.33
N GLY A 48 0.44 15.28 -11.25
CA GLY A 48 1.89 15.21 -11.31
C GLY A 48 2.35 13.98 -12.07
N ARG A 49 3.23 14.17 -13.05
CA ARG A 49 3.86 13.09 -13.83
C ARG A 49 5.30 12.86 -13.38
N GLY A 50 5.70 11.60 -13.18
CA GLY A 50 7.02 11.23 -12.67
C GLY A 50 7.29 9.72 -12.72
N PRO A 51 8.44 9.25 -12.19
CA PRO A 51 8.85 7.84 -12.28
C PRO A 51 7.84 6.83 -11.70
N TRP A 52 6.94 7.28 -10.84
CA TRP A 52 5.88 6.48 -10.21
C TRP A 52 4.63 6.31 -11.09
N ASN A 53 4.52 6.98 -12.24
CA ASN A 53 3.38 6.88 -13.16
C ASN A 53 3.71 7.17 -14.65
N GLN A 54 4.99 7.30 -14.99
CA GLN A 54 5.47 7.63 -16.32
C GLN A 54 6.80 6.93 -16.61
N GLY A 55 6.98 6.48 -17.85
CA GLY A 55 8.21 5.84 -18.33
C GLY A 55 8.27 4.34 -18.03
N GLY A 56 9.23 3.64 -18.64
CA GLY A 56 9.35 2.18 -18.51
C GLY A 56 8.07 1.46 -18.93
N ASP A 57 7.61 0.55 -18.06
CA ASP A 57 6.44 -0.30 -18.29
C ASP A 57 5.10 0.37 -17.91
N TRP A 58 5.11 1.64 -17.50
CA TRP A 58 3.88 2.34 -17.11
C TRP A 58 2.96 2.60 -18.29
N LYS A 59 1.73 2.08 -18.21
CA LYS A 59 0.60 2.49 -19.04
C LYS A 59 -0.22 3.54 -18.30
N PHE A 60 -0.36 4.72 -18.90
CA PHE A 60 -1.16 5.80 -18.34
C PHE A 60 -2.55 5.83 -18.96
N VAL A 61 -3.60 5.89 -18.14
CA VAL A 61 -5.00 6.00 -18.56
C VAL A 61 -5.55 7.33 -18.08
N GLU A 62 -5.66 8.29 -18.99
CA GLU A 62 -6.10 9.68 -18.71
C GLU A 62 -7.58 9.77 -18.33
N HIS A 63 -8.43 8.93 -18.92
CA HIS A 63 -9.87 8.96 -18.72
C HIS A 63 -10.38 7.57 -18.36
N PRO A 64 -10.07 7.08 -17.14
CA PRO A 64 -10.56 5.79 -16.70
C PRO A 64 -12.09 5.82 -16.51
N GLN A 65 -12.71 4.68 -16.75
CA GLN A 65 -14.07 4.43 -16.29
C GLN A 65 -14.05 4.06 -14.80
N PRO A 66 -15.12 4.36 -14.04
CA PRO A 66 -15.34 3.71 -12.76
C PRO A 66 -15.32 2.18 -12.92
N ALA A 67 -14.81 1.46 -11.92
CA ALA A 67 -14.70 -0.01 -11.94
C ALA A 67 -13.95 -0.57 -13.16
N VAL A 68 -12.62 -0.41 -13.17
CA VAL A 68 -11.75 -0.75 -14.30
C VAL A 68 -11.68 -2.25 -14.63
N ASP A 69 -12.27 -3.09 -13.79
CA ASP A 69 -12.45 -4.53 -13.98
C ASP A 69 -13.75 -4.89 -14.72
N GLY A 70 -14.56 -3.90 -15.10
CA GLY A 70 -15.84 -4.09 -15.78
C GLY A 70 -17.02 -4.41 -14.84
N GLY A 71 -16.80 -4.35 -13.52
CA GLY A 71 -17.84 -4.51 -12.51
C GLY A 71 -18.62 -3.23 -12.21
N ASP A 72 -19.35 -3.24 -11.10
CA ASP A 72 -20.07 -2.07 -10.56
C ASP A 72 -19.20 -1.24 -9.58
N GLY A 73 -17.97 -1.68 -9.34
CA GLY A 73 -17.02 -1.07 -8.39
C GLY A 73 -17.10 -1.65 -6.98
N THR A 74 -18.02 -2.58 -6.72
CA THR A 74 -18.13 -3.29 -5.45
C THR A 74 -17.22 -4.51 -5.46
N ALA A 75 -16.26 -4.58 -4.54
CA ALA A 75 -15.47 -5.79 -4.35
C ALA A 75 -16.34 -6.89 -3.72
N THR A 76 -16.57 -7.97 -4.46
CA THR A 76 -17.23 -9.18 -3.95
C THR A 76 -16.41 -10.41 -4.28
N VAL A 77 -16.42 -11.39 -3.37
CA VAL A 77 -15.73 -12.67 -3.55
C VAL A 77 -16.62 -13.79 -3.04
N GLN A 78 -16.57 -14.95 -3.70
CA GLN A 78 -17.13 -16.17 -3.15
C GLN A 78 -16.06 -16.84 -2.28
N VAL A 79 -16.39 -17.05 -1.01
CA VAL A 79 -15.48 -17.65 -0.03
C VAL A 79 -16.17 -18.79 0.69
N SER A 80 -15.45 -19.87 0.97
CA SER A 80 -15.99 -20.94 1.79
C SER A 80 -16.00 -20.54 3.27
N GLN A 81 -16.83 -21.20 4.08
CA GLN A 81 -16.84 -20.97 5.54
C GLN A 81 -15.45 -21.18 6.17
N ARG A 82 -14.70 -22.17 5.65
CA ARG A 82 -13.32 -22.43 6.06
C ARG A 82 -12.39 -21.26 5.76
N ASP A 83 -12.56 -20.61 4.61
CA ASP A 83 -11.73 -19.44 4.24
C ASP A 83 -12.07 -18.22 5.09
N VAL A 84 -13.34 -18.05 5.47
CA VAL A 84 -13.76 -16.99 6.41
C VAL A 84 -13.08 -17.18 7.76
N GLU A 85 -13.06 -18.39 8.31
CA GLU A 85 -12.37 -18.70 9.56
C GLU A 85 -10.87 -18.46 9.46
N ALA A 86 -10.24 -18.90 8.35
CA ALA A 86 -8.83 -18.65 8.09
C ALA A 86 -8.51 -17.14 7.98
N LEU A 87 -9.40 -16.37 7.34
CA LEU A 87 -9.28 -14.92 7.21
C LEU A 87 -9.38 -14.21 8.56
N GLN A 88 -10.33 -14.61 9.41
CA GLN A 88 -10.46 -14.07 10.77
C GLN A 88 -9.22 -14.37 11.61
N ALA A 89 -8.72 -15.61 11.57
CA ALA A 89 -7.51 -16.00 12.27
C ALA A 89 -6.26 -15.26 11.75
N LEU A 90 -6.19 -15.00 10.44
CA LEU A 90 -5.16 -14.15 9.84
C LEU A 90 -5.27 -12.72 10.38
N ALA A 91 -6.45 -12.11 10.33
CA ALA A 91 -6.69 -10.74 10.76
C ALA A 91 -6.29 -10.51 12.23
N ILE A 92 -6.63 -11.45 13.13
CA ILE A 92 -6.23 -11.39 14.54
C ILE A 92 -4.70 -11.46 14.67
N ARG A 93 -4.06 -12.39 13.94
CA ARG A 93 -2.60 -12.60 14.01
C ARG A 93 -1.81 -11.41 13.45
N THR A 94 -2.36 -10.69 12.48
CA THR A 94 -1.70 -9.56 11.81
C THR A 94 -2.24 -8.21 12.26
N ALA A 95 -2.97 -8.16 13.38
CA ALA A 95 -3.42 -6.91 13.96
C ALA A 95 -2.19 -6.03 14.30
N SER A 96 -2.30 -4.72 14.08
CA SER A 96 -1.25 -3.79 14.47
C SER A 96 -1.00 -3.88 15.98
N ASP A 97 0.27 -3.93 16.39
CA ASP A 97 0.66 -3.76 17.79
C ASP A 97 0.84 -2.26 18.10
N PRO A 98 -0.12 -1.60 18.78
CA PRO A 98 -0.05 -0.17 19.06
C PRO A 98 0.99 0.19 20.11
N ASP A 99 1.45 -0.77 20.91
CA ASP A 99 2.44 -0.56 21.97
C ASP A 99 3.88 -0.80 21.47
N SER A 100 4.03 -1.32 20.26
CA SER A 100 5.33 -1.53 19.62
C SER A 100 6.04 -0.21 19.27
N ASN A 101 7.36 -0.19 19.44
CA ASN A 101 8.22 0.91 18.99
C ASN A 101 9.29 0.41 18.01
N PRO A 102 8.92 0.04 16.78
CA PRO A 102 9.87 -0.48 15.81
C PRO A 102 10.85 0.60 15.34
N THR A 103 12.11 0.20 15.15
CA THR A 103 13.15 1.03 14.54
C THR A 103 12.83 1.27 13.07
N THR A 104 12.89 2.54 12.65
CA THR A 104 12.67 2.95 11.25
C THR A 104 14.01 3.17 10.54
N ALA A 105 14.04 3.12 9.21
CA ALA A 105 15.19 3.53 8.42
C ALA A 105 15.54 5.00 8.66
N ALA A 106 14.55 5.85 8.92
CA ALA A 106 14.76 7.23 9.34
C ALA A 106 15.45 7.35 10.73
N ASP A 107 15.24 6.39 11.64
CA ASP A 107 15.98 6.34 12.90
C ASP A 107 17.44 5.92 12.67
N LEU A 108 17.66 4.88 11.86
CA LEU A 108 19.00 4.40 11.50
C LEU A 108 19.83 5.45 10.75
N GLY A 109 19.20 6.23 9.88
CA GLY A 109 19.84 7.31 9.11
C GLY A 109 20.03 8.61 9.90
N SER A 110 19.54 8.71 11.13
CA SER A 110 19.56 9.97 11.91
C SER A 110 20.93 10.33 12.50
N GLY A 111 21.89 9.40 12.49
CA GLY A 111 23.21 9.57 13.10
C GLY A 111 23.19 9.59 14.64
N GLN A 112 22.04 9.33 15.27
CA GLN A 112 21.94 9.09 16.71
C GLN A 112 22.37 7.65 17.00
N THR A 113 23.21 7.45 18.02
CA THR A 113 23.52 6.12 18.52
C THR A 113 22.25 5.47 19.08
N VAL A 114 21.90 4.32 18.55
CA VAL A 114 20.74 3.49 18.95
C VAL A 114 20.90 3.00 20.39
#